data_AF-A0A2W0ESP1-F1
#
_entry.id   AF-A0A2W0ESP1-F1
#
_cell.length_a   1.000
_cell.length_b   1.000
_cell.length_c   1.000
_cell.angle_alpha   90.00
_cell.angle_beta   90.00
_cell.angle_gamma   90.00
#
_symmetry.space_group_name_H-M   'P 1'
#
loop_
_entity.id
_entity.type
_entity.pdbx_description
1 polymer ?
#
loop_
_entity_poly.entity_id
_entity_poly.type
_entity_poly.pdbx_seq_one_letter_code
_entity_poly.pdbx_strand_id
1 'polypeptide(L)'
;MHIARTVFRDDHEMFRTTVRRFFERECLPRQAAWDKAGQVDRETWLKAGREGLLGITLPTEYGGGGGDFGHCAVFNEEFARAGVSGAYFGMHSDVIAPYINRCGNEEQKQKWLPGICSGEIILAIAMTEP
;
A
#
# COMPACT_ATOMS: atom_id res chain seq x y z
N MET A 1 5.57 24.07 18.18
CA MET A 1 4.93 23.28 19.25
C MET A 1 5.04 21.82 18.87
N HIS A 2 5.84 21.03 19.59
CA HIS A 2 5.95 19.59 19.33
C HIS A 2 4.84 18.89 20.12
N ILE A 3 3.75 18.51 19.44
CA ILE A 3 2.71 17.68 20.06
C ILE A 3 3.20 16.23 20.01
N ALA A 4 3.38 15.61 21.17
CA ALA A 4 3.70 14.18 21.24
C ALA A 4 2.46 13.38 20.79
N ARG A 5 2.61 12.57 19.75
CA ARG A 5 1.53 11.71 19.22
C ARG A 5 1.57 10.38 19.96
N THR A 6 0.51 10.07 20.70
CA THR A 6 0.42 8.83 21.51
C THR A 6 -0.26 7.67 20.78
N VAL A 7 -0.74 7.89 19.55
CA VAL A 7 -1.47 6.89 18.76
C VAL A 7 -0.56 5.91 18.01
N PHE A 8 0.74 6.21 17.91
CA PHE A 8 1.72 5.34 17.25
C PHE A 8 2.58 4.62 18.28
N ARG A 9 2.71 3.31 18.09
CA ARG A 9 3.61 2.43 18.85
C ARG A 9 4.98 2.38 18.16
N ASP A 10 5.96 1.77 18.81
CA ASP A 10 7.32 1.66 18.29
C ASP A 10 7.39 0.93 16.95
N ASP A 11 6.57 -0.11 16.75
CA ASP A 11 6.48 -0.83 15.47
C ASP A 11 5.95 0.06 14.32
N HIS A 12 5.02 0.96 14.61
CA HIS A 12 4.54 1.96 13.63
C HIS A 12 5.67 2.92 13.23
N GLU A 13 6.47 3.39 14.18
CA GLU A 13 7.57 4.33 13.90
C GLU A 13 8.77 3.65 13.21
N MET A 14 9.03 2.38 13.51
CA MET A 14 9.97 1.56 12.73
C MET A 14 9.49 1.41 11.28
N PHE A 15 8.20 1.08 11.09
CA PHE A 15 7.59 0.97 9.78
C PHE A 15 7.65 2.29 8.99
N ARG A 16 7.45 3.43 9.66
CA ARG A 16 7.56 4.77 9.05
C ARG A 16 8.89 4.97 8.34
N THR A 17 9.99 4.54 8.97
CA THR A 17 11.33 4.66 8.39
C THR A 17 11.47 3.81 7.13
N THR A 18 10.88 2.60 7.12
CA THR A 18 10.86 1.72 5.94
C THR A 18 10.06 2.36 4.79
N VAL A 19 8.84 2.81 5.06
CA VAL A 19 7.98 3.43 4.04
C VAL A 19 8.63 4.68 3.45
N ARG A 20 9.20 5.52 4.31
CA ARG A 20 9.93 6.73 3.91
C ARG A 20 11.01 6.41 2.88
N ARG A 21 11.87 5.43 3.20
CA ARG A 21 12.98 5.02 2.34
C ARG A 21 12.48 4.46 1.01
N PHE A 22 11.38 3.71 1.02
CA PHE A 22 10.77 3.21 -0.20
C PHE A 22 10.35 4.35 -1.13
N PHE A 23 9.62 5.35 -0.63
CA PHE A 23 9.21 6.48 -1.47
C PHE A 23 10.41 7.29 -1.98
N GLU A 24 11.40 7.55 -1.13
CA GLU A 24 12.61 8.31 -1.50
C GLU A 24 13.46 7.59 -2.55
N ARG A 25 13.59 6.27 -2.45
CA ARG A 25 14.42 5.47 -3.37
C ARG A 25 13.68 5.05 -4.63
N GLU A 26 12.41 4.66 -4.49
CA GLU A 26 11.68 3.97 -5.55
C GLU A 26 10.65 4.84 -6.27
N CYS A 27 10.05 5.83 -5.60
CA CYS A 27 8.96 6.59 -6.20
C CYS A 27 9.40 7.97 -6.68
N LEU A 28 10.04 8.77 -5.81
CA LEU A 28 10.41 10.15 -6.14
C LEU A 28 11.29 10.28 -7.39
N PRO A 29 12.32 9.43 -7.61
CA PRO A 29 13.14 9.52 -8.82
C PRO A 29 12.37 9.18 -10.11
N ARG A 30 11.22 8.51 -10.01
CA ARG A 30 10.43 8.03 -11.15
C ARG A 30 9.21 8.91 -11.47
N GLN A 31 8.81 9.80 -10.57
CA GLN A 31 7.58 10.60 -10.68
C GLN A 31 7.47 11.32 -12.03
N ALA A 32 8.51 12.04 -12.47
CA ALA A 32 8.48 12.78 -13.74
C ALA A 32 8.27 11.87 -14.96
N ALA A 33 8.76 10.62 -14.91
CA ALA A 33 8.52 9.65 -15.97
C ALA A 33 7.09 9.13 -15.94
N TRP A 34 6.52 8.90 -14.76
CA TRP A 34 5.12 8.51 -14.59
C TRP A 34 4.16 9.58 -15.06
N ASP A 35 4.44 10.84 -14.72
CA ASP A 35 3.63 11.99 -15.13
C ASP A 35 3.60 12.10 -16.67
N LYS A 36 4.76 11.93 -17.31
CA LYS A 36 4.87 11.91 -18.78
C LYS A 36 4.15 10.71 -19.40
N ALA A 37 4.20 9.54 -18.76
CA ALA A 37 3.59 8.31 -19.26
C ALA A 37 2.10 8.19 -18.95
N GLY A 38 1.58 8.99 -18.01
CA GLY A 38 0.22 8.89 -17.49
C GLY A 38 -0.02 7.64 -16.63
N GLN A 39 1.03 6.95 -16.18
CA GLN A 39 0.91 5.72 -15.39
C GLN A 39 2.15 5.47 -14.52
N VAL A 40 1.91 4.83 -13.37
CA VAL A 40 2.97 4.30 -12.51
C VAL A 40 3.51 3.01 -13.11
N ASP A 41 4.83 2.86 -13.08
CA ASP A 41 5.48 1.69 -13.68
C ASP A 41 5.21 0.41 -12.89
N ARG A 42 5.26 -0.71 -13.61
CA ARG A 42 4.96 -2.04 -13.06
C ARG A 42 5.98 -2.51 -12.03
N GLU A 43 7.24 -2.14 -12.20
CA GLU A 43 8.34 -2.58 -11.35
C GLU A 43 8.18 -2.04 -9.92
N THR A 44 7.72 -0.80 -9.79
CA THR A 44 7.46 -0.15 -8.50
C THR A 44 6.37 -0.88 -7.70
N TRP A 45 5.30 -1.34 -8.36
CA TRP A 45 4.26 -2.15 -7.69
C TRP A 45 4.81 -3.48 -7.18
N LEU A 46 5.57 -4.19 -8.01
CA LEU A 46 6.19 -5.46 -7.62
C LEU A 46 7.23 -5.26 -6.49
N LYS A 47 7.94 -4.13 -6.49
CA LYS A 47 8.85 -3.75 -5.40
C LYS A 47 8.10 -3.47 -4.10
N ALA A 48 7.01 -2.71 -4.16
CA ALA A 48 6.16 -2.45 -2.99
C ALA A 48 5.67 -3.77 -2.37
N GLY A 49 5.22 -4.71 -3.19
CA GLY A 49 4.81 -6.03 -2.70
C GLY A 49 5.95 -6.83 -2.06
N ARG A 50 7.14 -6.86 -2.69
CA ARG A 50 8.32 -7.52 -2.10
C ARG A 50 8.78 -6.92 -0.78
N GLU A 51 8.57 -5.62 -0.58
CA GLU A 51 8.91 -4.92 0.67
C GLU A 51 7.77 -4.99 1.72
N GLY A 52 6.68 -5.72 1.44
CA GLY A 52 5.55 -5.85 2.36
C GLY A 52 4.72 -4.57 2.51
N LEU A 53 4.76 -3.69 1.51
CA LEU A 53 4.12 -2.38 1.51
C LEU A 53 2.75 -2.38 0.83
N LEU A 54 2.29 -3.54 0.34
CA LEU A 54 0.94 -3.78 -0.15
C LEU A 54 0.24 -4.79 0.75
N GLY A 55 -1.07 -4.67 0.91
CA GLY A 55 -1.82 -5.59 1.77
C GLY A 55 -1.38 -5.54 3.24
N ILE A 56 -1.02 -4.35 3.75
CA ILE A 56 -0.40 -4.14 5.07
C ILE A 56 -1.19 -4.82 6.20
N THR A 57 -2.52 -4.75 6.16
CA THR A 57 -3.42 -5.33 7.18
C THR A 57 -3.98 -6.69 6.81
N LEU A 58 -3.61 -7.23 5.65
CA LEU A 58 -4.08 -8.54 5.23
C LEU A 58 -3.37 -9.65 6.03
N PRO A 59 -4.05 -10.81 6.22
CA PRO A 59 -3.46 -11.95 6.90
C PRO A 59 -2.18 -12.44 6.22
N THR A 60 -1.19 -12.83 7.02
CA THR A 60 0.11 -13.31 6.54
C THR A 60 0.01 -14.60 5.73
N GLU A 61 -1.03 -15.42 5.95
CA GLU A 61 -1.28 -16.65 5.18
C GLU A 61 -1.53 -16.39 3.69
N TYR A 62 -1.97 -15.18 3.33
CA TYR A 62 -2.13 -14.75 1.94
C TYR A 62 -1.00 -13.85 1.46
N GLY A 63 0.10 -13.74 2.21
CA GLY A 63 1.23 -12.86 1.91
C GLY A 63 1.07 -11.40 2.37
N GLY A 64 0.05 -11.10 3.17
CA GLY A 64 -0.16 -9.77 3.75
C GLY A 64 0.83 -9.43 4.87
N GLY A 65 0.87 -8.16 5.25
CA GLY A 65 1.80 -7.64 6.27
C GLY A 65 1.44 -8.01 7.71
N GLY A 66 0.20 -8.45 7.98
CA GLY A 66 -0.28 -8.76 9.34
C GLY A 66 -0.31 -7.57 10.30
N GLY A 67 -0.18 -6.35 9.77
CA GLY A 67 -0.21 -5.11 10.53
C GLY A 67 -1.62 -4.67 10.88
N ASP A 68 -1.71 -3.46 11.43
CA ASP A 68 -2.98 -2.83 11.83
C ASP A 68 -3.22 -1.49 11.11
N PHE A 69 -4.32 -0.82 11.45
CA PHE A 69 -4.64 0.48 10.87
C PHE A 69 -3.60 1.57 11.18
N GLY A 70 -2.84 1.45 12.26
CA GLY A 70 -1.74 2.35 12.58
C GLY A 70 -0.63 2.28 11.53
N HIS A 71 -0.33 1.08 11.03
CA HIS A 71 0.60 0.88 9.92
C HIS A 71 0.07 1.52 8.61
N CYS A 72 -1.22 1.34 8.29
CA CYS A 72 -1.84 2.03 7.15
C CYS A 72 -1.76 3.56 7.28
N ALA A 73 -2.04 4.09 8.47
CA ALA A 73 -1.96 5.53 8.73
C ALA A 73 -0.53 6.07 8.52
N VAL A 74 0.48 5.36 9.04
CA VAL A 74 1.89 5.70 8.80
C VAL A 74 2.25 5.66 7.32
N PHE A 75 1.79 4.63 6.60
CA PHE A 75 2.04 4.51 5.17
C PHE A 75 1.51 5.72 4.40
N ASN A 76 0.24 6.07 4.66
CA ASN A 76 -0.43 7.19 4.01
C ASN A 76 0.18 8.55 4.40
N GLU A 77 0.67 8.71 5.64
CA GLU A 77 1.40 9.92 6.05
C GLU A 77 2.70 10.09 5.28
N GLU A 78 3.50 9.04 5.14
CA GLU A 78 4.75 9.12 4.39
C GLU A 78 4.52 9.27 2.88
N PHE A 79 3.44 8.67 2.34
CA PHE A 79 3.03 8.87 0.96
C PHE A 79 2.69 10.34 0.69
N ALA A 80 1.86 10.93 1.55
CA ALA A 80 1.50 12.34 1.47
C ALA A 80 2.72 13.26 1.68
N ARG A 81 3.59 12.95 2.64
CA ARG A 81 4.82 13.71 2.91
C ARG A 81 5.78 13.70 1.72
N ALA A 82 5.92 12.56 1.05
CA ALA A 82 6.78 12.45 -0.12
C ALA A 82 6.24 13.25 -1.31
N GLY A 83 4.92 13.49 -1.39
CA GLY A 83 4.32 14.18 -2.52
C GLY A 83 4.29 13.32 -3.79
N VAL A 84 4.36 12.00 -3.64
CA VAL A 84 4.20 11.04 -4.73
C VAL A 84 2.75 11.04 -5.19
N SER A 85 2.51 10.94 -6.50
CA SER A 85 1.16 10.91 -7.07
C SER A 85 0.96 9.74 -8.03
N GLY A 86 -0.31 9.37 -8.28
CA GLY A 86 -0.69 8.34 -9.25
C GLY A 86 -0.64 6.88 -8.77
N ALA A 87 0.16 6.56 -7.75
CA ALA A 87 0.36 5.16 -7.33
C ALA A 87 -0.76 4.57 -6.47
N TYR A 88 -1.64 5.39 -5.87
CA TYR A 88 -2.84 5.01 -5.10
C TYR A 88 -2.75 3.70 -4.28
N PHE A 89 -1.59 3.41 -3.67
CA PHE A 89 -1.32 2.16 -2.95
C PHE A 89 -2.31 1.90 -1.80
N GLY A 90 -2.74 2.96 -1.10
CA GLY A 90 -3.76 2.89 -0.04
C GLY A 90 -5.15 2.54 -0.58
N MET A 91 -5.53 3.00 -1.78
CA MET A 91 -6.80 2.57 -2.39
C MET A 91 -6.76 1.06 -2.66
N HIS A 92 -5.66 0.58 -3.24
CA HIS A 92 -5.45 -0.83 -3.50
C HIS A 92 -5.48 -1.69 -2.22
N SER A 93 -4.67 -1.33 -1.21
CA SER A 93 -4.42 -2.14 -0.01
C SER A 93 -5.42 -1.92 1.12
N ASP A 94 -5.85 -0.68 1.35
CA ASP A 94 -6.60 -0.29 2.55
C ASP A 94 -8.10 -0.15 2.26
N VAL A 95 -8.48 0.03 1.00
CA VAL A 95 -9.89 0.19 0.59
C VAL A 95 -10.40 -1.06 -0.12
N ILE A 96 -9.76 -1.48 -1.22
CA ILE A 96 -10.33 -2.51 -2.11
C ILE A 96 -10.00 -3.93 -1.63
N ALA A 97 -8.74 -4.23 -1.31
CA ALA A 97 -8.36 -5.56 -0.86
C ALA A 97 -9.13 -6.08 0.37
N PRO A 98 -9.52 -5.23 1.35
CA PRO A 98 -10.37 -5.64 2.46
C PRO A 98 -11.76 -6.14 2.05
N TYR A 99 -12.33 -5.69 0.93
CA TYR A 99 -13.59 -6.28 0.41
C TYR A 99 -13.40 -7.75 0.06
N ILE A 100 -12.29 -8.10 -0.61
CA ILE A 100 -11.99 -9.48 -0.98
C ILE A 100 -11.72 -10.31 0.29
N ASN A 101 -10.94 -9.78 1.23
CA ASN A 101 -10.63 -10.49 2.48
C ASN A 101 -11.86 -10.72 3.36
N ARG A 102 -12.78 -9.74 3.43
CA ARG A 102 -13.97 -9.81 4.30
C ARG A 102 -15.15 -10.52 3.65
N CYS A 103 -15.39 -10.29 2.37
CA CYS A 103 -16.60 -10.74 1.67
C CYS A 103 -16.34 -11.94 0.75
N GLY A 104 -15.09 -12.21 0.40
CA GLY A 104 -14.73 -13.35 -0.44
C GLY A 104 -14.83 -14.66 0.32
N ASN A 105 -15.15 -15.74 -0.41
CA ASN A 105 -14.97 -17.09 0.11
C ASN A 105 -13.47 -17.48 0.10
N GLU A 106 -13.11 -18.60 0.73
CA GLU A 106 -11.70 -19.01 0.82
C GLU A 106 -11.04 -19.24 -0.55
N GLU A 107 -11.78 -19.79 -1.52
CA GLU A 107 -11.29 -20.00 -2.88
C GLU A 107 -10.93 -18.68 -3.56
N GLN A 108 -11.77 -17.64 -3.40
CA GLN A 108 -11.51 -16.29 -3.90
C GLN A 108 -10.32 -15.65 -3.19
N LYS A 109 -10.23 -15.78 -1.86
CA LYS A 109 -9.11 -15.22 -1.11
C LYS A 109 -7.78 -15.83 -1.54
N GLN A 110 -7.71 -17.16 -1.62
CA GLN A 110 -6.50 -17.88 -2.08
C GLN A 110 -6.14 -17.54 -3.52
N LYS A 111 -7.14 -17.33 -4.38
CA LYS A 111 -6.91 -16.95 -5.78
C LYS A 111 -6.34 -15.53 -5.92
N TRP A 112 -6.83 -14.57 -5.15
CA TRP A 112 -6.58 -13.15 -5.40
C TRP A 112 -5.57 -12.51 -4.44
N LEU A 113 -5.69 -12.76 -3.13
CA LEU A 113 -4.93 -12.04 -2.12
C LEU A 113 -3.40 -12.20 -2.25
N PRO A 114 -2.84 -13.38 -2.61
CA PRO A 114 -1.40 -13.51 -2.82
C PRO A 114 -0.87 -12.60 -3.93
N GLY A 115 -1.57 -12.53 -5.07
CA GLY A 115 -1.20 -11.66 -6.17
C GLY A 115 -1.38 -10.17 -5.85
N ILE A 116 -2.37 -9.84 -5.02
CA ILE A 116 -2.58 -8.47 -4.52
C ILE A 116 -1.40 -8.05 -3.64
N CYS A 117 -1.02 -8.88 -2.66
CA CYS A 117 0.07 -8.57 -1.73
C CYS A 117 1.43 -8.50 -2.42
N SER A 118 1.68 -9.36 -3.43
CA SER A 118 2.92 -9.32 -4.21
C SER A 118 3.00 -8.15 -5.20
N GLY A 119 1.88 -7.44 -5.42
CA GLY A 119 1.74 -6.42 -6.45
C GLY A 119 1.56 -7.00 -7.85
N GLU A 120 1.47 -8.32 -8.03
CA GLU A 120 1.16 -8.97 -9.31
C GLU A 120 -0.27 -8.72 -9.79
N ILE A 121 -1.18 -8.34 -8.90
CA ILE A 121 -2.55 -7.97 -9.22
C ILE A 121 -2.80 -6.59 -8.61
N ILE A 122 -3.08 -5.60 -9.45
CA ILE A 122 -3.45 -4.26 -9.00
C ILE A 122 -4.97 -4.15 -9.07
N LEU A 123 -5.56 -3.56 -8.03
CA LEU A 123 -7.00 -3.49 -7.85
C LEU A 123 -7.51 -2.10 -8.22
N ALA A 124 -8.73 -2.07 -8.74
CA ALA A 124 -9.55 -0.89 -8.90
C ALA A 124 -10.97 -1.21 -8.43
N ILE A 125 -11.75 -0.17 -8.11
CA ILE A 125 -13.16 -0.30 -7.76
C ILE A 125 -13.98 0.65 -8.63
N ALA A 126 -15.07 0.12 -9.20
CA ALA A 126 -15.99 0.87 -10.05
C ALA A 126 -17.31 1.06 -9.29
N MET A 127 -17.51 2.27 -8.75
CA MET A 127 -18.73 2.65 -8.01
C MET A 127 -19.46 3.81 -8.67
N THR A 128 -18.72 4.86 -9.04
CA THR A 128 -19.29 6.09 -9.60
C THR A 128 -19.78 5.86 -11.03
N GLU A 129 -20.98 6.34 -11.34
CA GLU A 129 -21.59 6.37 -12.68
C GLU A 129 -21.66 7.82 -13.20
N PRO A 130 -21.78 8.06 -14.53
CA PRO A 130 -21.80 9.39 -15.14
C PRO A 130 -22.88 10.36 -14.62
#